data_AF-A0A6V7UC99-F1
#
_entry.id   AF-A0A6V7UC99-F1
#
_cell.length_a   1.000
_cell.length_b   1.000
_cell.length_c   1.000
_cell.angle_alpha   90.00
_cell.angle_beta   90.00
_cell.angle_gamma   90.00
#
_symmetry.space_group_name_H-M   'P 1'
#
loop_
_entity.id
_entity.type
_entity.pdbx_description
1 polymer ?
#
loop_
_entity_poly.entity_id
_entity_poly.type
_entity_poly.pdbx_seq_one_letter_code
_entity_poly.pdbx_strand_id
1 'polypeptide(L)'
;MDIINWIVSLRLELIYLSVVLSLPSLILYISEIVVIIFKKQFHNSFYALFVLRAIMDILYVLDSYYGFRLPTLFGSILYPLYSKFPQPFLSLFTVLACYTFQGNNLATTFILLNRLTTVAFPFYHEKVNK
;
A
#
# COMPACT_ATOMS: atom_id res chain seq x y z
N MET A 1 3.97 31.56 -8.08
CA MET A 1 5.26 30.99 -7.66
C MET A 1 5.31 30.78 -6.13
N ASP A 2 4.60 31.58 -5.34
CA ASP A 2 4.68 31.52 -3.87
C ASP A 2 4.09 30.25 -3.23
N ILE A 3 3.00 29.70 -3.77
CA ILE A 3 2.36 28.49 -3.22
C ILE A 3 3.27 27.26 -3.34
N ILE A 4 3.98 27.12 -4.47
CA ILE A 4 4.89 25.99 -4.68
C ILE A 4 6.08 26.09 -3.73
N ASN A 5 6.65 27.28 -3.58
CA ASN A 5 7.76 27.51 -2.63
C ASN A 5 7.32 27.27 -1.18
N TRP A 6 6.08 27.66 -0.84
CA TRP A 6 5.49 27.37 0.46
C TRP A 6 5.30 25.86 0.70
N ILE A 7 4.78 25.12 -0.26
CA ILE A 7 4.65 23.65 -0.16
C ILE A 7 6.03 22.98 -0.02
N VAL A 8 7.03 23.45 -0.77
CA VAL A 8 8.39 22.93 -0.68
C VAL A 8 8.99 23.20 0.71
N SER A 9 8.66 24.35 1.33
CA SER A 9 9.10 24.65 2.69
C SER A 9 8.54 23.68 3.73
N LEU A 10 7.34 23.15 3.51
CA LEU A 10 6.67 22.18 4.38
C LEU A 10 7.08 20.73 4.15
N ARG A 11 7.96 20.45 3.17
CA ARG A 11 8.29 19.08 2.74
C ARG A 11 8.69 18.15 3.88
N LEU A 12 9.54 18.60 4.80
CA LEU A 12 10.01 17.79 5.92
C LEU A 12 8.87 17.48 6.91
N GLU A 13 8.06 18.48 7.26
CA GLU A 13 6.91 18.32 8.14
C GLU A 13 5.88 17.33 7.57
N LEU A 14 5.62 17.42 6.26
CA LEU A 14 4.72 16.50 5.56
C LEU A 14 5.26 15.06 5.56
N ILE A 15 6.58 14.88 5.42
CA ILE A 15 7.20 13.54 5.49
C ILE A 15 7.09 12.98 6.91
N TYR A 16 7.33 13.78 7.95
CA TYR A 16 7.12 13.37 9.35
C TYR A 16 5.67 12.96 9.62
N LEU A 17 4.71 13.78 9.18
CA LEU A 17 3.30 13.47 9.32
C LEU A 17 2.92 12.17 8.58
N SER A 18 3.42 11.98 7.36
CA SER A 18 3.21 10.76 6.57
C SER A 18 3.77 9.51 7.27
N VAL A 19 4.92 9.64 7.93
CA VAL A 19 5.52 8.59 8.76
C VAL A 19 4.60 8.23 9.93
N VAL A 20 4.16 9.23 10.71
CA VAL A 20 3.29 9.01 11.87
C VAL A 20 1.96 8.37 11.47
N LEU A 21 1.35 8.83 10.38
CA LEU A 21 0.09 8.30 9.86
C LEU A 21 0.21 6.89 9.28
N SER A 22 1.39 6.49 8.81
CA SER A 22 1.58 5.14 8.24
C SER A 22 1.60 4.02 9.29
N LEU A 23 1.95 4.32 10.55
CA LEU A 23 1.94 3.35 11.65
C LEU A 23 0.55 2.77 11.93
N PRO A 24 -0.50 3.59 12.20
CA PRO A 24 -1.84 3.05 12.40
C PRO A 24 -2.39 2.36 11.14
N SER A 25 -2.06 2.85 9.94
CA SER A 25 -2.44 2.19 8.68
C SER A 25 -1.86 0.77 8.58
N LEU A 26 -0.58 0.59 8.90
CA LEU A 26 0.07 -0.73 8.90
C LEU A 26 -0.63 -1.71 9.85
N ILE A 27 -0.98 -1.24 11.05
CA ILE A 27 -1.71 -2.05 12.04
C ILE A 27 -3.05 -2.49 11.47
N LEU A 28 -3.77 -1.58 10.81
CA LEU A 28 -5.06 -1.89 10.18
C LEU A 28 -4.92 -2.93 9.06
N TYR A 29 -3.92 -2.80 8.17
CA TYR A 29 -3.70 -3.78 7.10
C TYR A 29 -3.35 -5.17 7.64
N ILE A 30 -2.52 -5.26 8.68
CA ILE A 30 -2.20 -6.53 9.35
C ILE A 30 -3.46 -7.10 9.99
N SER A 31 -4.25 -6.27 10.67
CA SER A 31 -5.50 -6.71 11.30
C SER A 31 -6.52 -7.24 10.29
N GLU A 32 -6.59 -6.64 9.09
CA GLU A 32 -7.46 -7.07 7.99
C GLU A 32 -7.10 -8.50 7.54
N ILE A 33 -5.80 -8.76 7.30
CA ILE A 33 -5.31 -10.09 6.91
C ILE A 33 -5.61 -11.12 8.01
N VAL A 34 -5.31 -10.79 9.27
CA VAL A 34 -5.58 -11.67 10.42
C VAL A 34 -7.06 -11.99 10.51
N VAL A 35 -7.94 -11.00 10.44
CA VAL A 35 -9.39 -11.23 10.55
C VAL A 35 -9.89 -12.15 9.44
N ILE A 36 -9.43 -11.96 8.20
CA ILE A 36 -9.87 -12.78 7.05
C ILE A 36 -9.38 -14.23 7.18
N ILE A 37 -8.13 -14.45 7.62
CA ILE A 37 -7.56 -15.79 7.78
C ILE A 37 -8.21 -16.56 8.94
N PHE A 38 -8.47 -15.88 10.06
CA PHE A 38 -8.95 -16.56 11.28
C PHE A 38 -10.47 -16.74 11.34
N LYS A 39 -11.25 -15.97 10.57
CA LYS A 39 -12.71 -16.03 10.61
C LYS A 39 -13.26 -16.77 9.38
N LYS A 40 -13.83 -17.96 9.62
CA LYS A 40 -14.42 -18.80 8.56
C LYS A 40 -15.45 -18.10 7.66
N GLN A 41 -16.18 -17.13 8.21
CA GLN A 41 -17.16 -16.31 7.47
C GLN A 41 -16.56 -15.51 6.30
N PHE A 42 -15.22 -15.35 6.26
CA PHE A 42 -14.52 -14.56 5.26
C PHE A 42 -13.70 -15.41 4.27
N HIS A 43 -13.83 -16.74 4.25
CA HIS A 43 -13.13 -17.61 3.28
C HIS A 43 -13.82 -17.66 1.91
N ASN A 44 -14.16 -16.52 1.33
CA ASN A 44 -14.68 -16.40 -0.04
C ASN A 44 -13.62 -15.75 -0.94
N SER A 45 -13.60 -16.11 -2.23
CA SER A 45 -12.79 -15.49 -3.29
C SER A 45 -12.88 -13.96 -3.28
N PHE A 46 -14.05 -13.40 -2.91
CA PHE A 46 -14.20 -11.96 -2.72
C PHE A 46 -13.25 -11.37 -1.67
N TYR A 47 -13.11 -12.01 -0.50
CA TYR A 47 -12.24 -11.54 0.57
C TYR A 47 -10.76 -11.81 0.27
N ALA A 48 -10.44 -12.73 -0.66
CA ALA A 48 -9.08 -12.88 -1.17
C ALA A 48 -8.58 -11.61 -1.87
N LEU A 49 -9.46 -10.84 -2.52
CA LEU A 49 -9.11 -9.53 -3.10
C LEU A 49 -8.74 -8.49 -2.03
N PHE A 50 -9.37 -8.54 -0.85
CA PHE A 50 -9.03 -7.68 0.29
C PHE A 50 -7.68 -8.05 0.88
N VAL A 51 -7.40 -9.35 1.04
CA VAL A 51 -6.07 -9.85 1.46
C VAL A 51 -4.99 -9.42 0.47
N LEU A 52 -5.23 -9.58 -0.83
CA LEU A 52 -4.29 -9.14 -1.87
C LEU A 52 -4.01 -7.64 -1.76
N ARG A 53 -5.05 -6.81 -1.60
CA ARG A 53 -4.90 -5.36 -1.43
C ARG A 53 -4.10 -5.01 -0.18
N ALA A 54 -4.43 -5.61 0.97
CA ALA A 54 -3.73 -5.37 2.23
C ALA A 54 -2.24 -5.77 2.16
N ILE A 55 -1.90 -6.85 1.45
CA ILE A 55 -0.50 -7.24 1.20
C ILE A 55 0.21 -6.17 0.36
N MET A 56 -0.42 -5.70 -0.73
CA MET A 56 0.15 -4.65 -1.57
C MET A 56 0.36 -3.34 -0.79
N ASP A 57 -0.59 -3.00 0.09
CA ASP A 57 -0.49 -1.83 0.97
C ASP A 57 0.66 -1.96 1.98
N ILE A 58 0.83 -3.12 2.62
CA ILE A 58 1.96 -3.36 3.54
C ILE A 58 3.29 -3.23 2.79
N LEU A 59 3.41 -3.86 1.62
CA LEU A 59 4.63 -3.78 0.81
C LEU A 59 4.92 -2.34 0.38
N TYR A 60 3.91 -1.59 -0.06
CA TYR A 60 4.04 -0.18 -0.41
C TYR A 60 4.47 0.69 0.77
N VAL A 61 3.87 0.48 1.95
CA VAL A 61 4.24 1.21 3.17
C VAL A 61 5.70 0.91 3.52
N LEU A 62 6.10 -0.36 3.59
CA LEU A 62 7.49 -0.74 3.89
C LEU A 62 8.47 -0.16 2.87
N ASP A 63 8.17 -0.31 1.59
CA ASP A 63 9.04 0.17 0.51
C ASP A 63 9.17 1.70 0.53
N SER A 64 8.06 2.44 0.65
CA SER A 64 8.11 3.90 0.74
C SER A 64 8.83 4.38 2.01
N TYR A 65 8.75 3.62 3.10
CA TYR A 65 9.43 3.94 4.36
C TYR A 65 10.95 3.78 4.24
N TYR A 66 11.42 2.62 3.78
CA TYR A 66 12.84 2.31 3.65
C TYR A 66 13.50 2.92 2.40
N GLY A 67 12.78 3.00 1.29
CA GLY A 67 13.30 3.51 0.02
C GLY A 67 13.31 5.03 -0.07
N PHE A 68 12.40 5.73 0.62
CA PHE A 68 12.23 7.17 0.45
C PHE A 68 12.22 7.98 1.76
N ARG A 69 11.37 7.63 2.73
CA ARG A 69 11.14 8.48 3.93
C ARG A 69 12.33 8.47 4.89
N LEU A 70 12.84 7.28 5.25
CA LEU A 70 14.01 7.12 6.13
C LEU A 70 15.27 7.81 5.56
N PRO A 71 15.66 7.57 4.28
CA PRO A 71 16.79 8.27 3.68
C PRO A 71 16.60 9.80 3.62
N THR A 72 15.38 10.29 3.47
CA THR A 72 15.11 11.73 3.43
C THR A 72 15.22 12.38 4.81
N LEU A 73 14.77 11.70 5.87
CA LEU A 73 14.81 12.22 7.24
C LEU A 73 16.16 12.01 7.94
N PHE A 74 16.80 10.86 7.71
CA PHE A 74 18.00 10.42 8.41
C PHE A 74 19.16 10.12 7.45
N GLY A 75 19.17 10.76 6.28
CA GLY A 75 20.13 10.50 5.21
C GLY A 75 21.58 10.57 5.67
N SER A 76 21.95 11.55 6.50
CA SER A 76 23.30 11.67 7.06
C SER A 76 23.73 10.47 7.92
N ILE A 77 22.79 9.84 8.62
CA ILE A 77 23.03 8.68 9.50
C ILE A 77 23.00 7.38 8.70
N LEU A 78 22.08 7.29 7.72
CA LEU A 78 21.84 6.08 6.94
C LEU A 78 22.74 5.96 5.71
N TYR A 79 23.35 7.05 5.25
CA TYR A 79 24.22 7.07 4.07
C TYR A 79 25.34 6.01 4.09
N PRO A 80 26.06 5.75 5.20
CA PRO A 80 27.09 4.71 5.25
C PRO A 80 26.55 3.29 5.03
N LEU A 81 25.25 3.06 5.26
CA LEU A 81 24.57 1.80 5.01
C LEU A 81 24.08 1.74 3.56
N TYR A 82 23.34 2.77 3.12
CA TYR A 82 22.72 2.79 1.78
C TYR A 82 23.75 2.89 0.64
N SER A 83 24.89 3.56 0.87
CA SER A 83 25.97 3.66 -0.12
C SER A 83 26.67 2.33 -0.42
N LYS A 84 26.47 1.31 0.43
CA LYS A 84 26.98 -0.05 0.20
C LYS A 84 26.06 -0.91 -0.64
N PHE A 85 24.82 -0.49 -0.88
CA PHE A 85 23.89 -1.26 -1.68
C PHE A 85 24.21 -1.11 -3.17
N PRO A 86 24.20 -2.22 -3.93
CA PRO A 86 24.43 -2.16 -5.36
C PRO A 86 23.23 -1.50 -6.05
N GLN A 87 23.48 -0.74 -7.12
CA GLN A 87 22.44 0.01 -7.86
C GLN A 87 21.20 -0.82 -8.21
N PRO A 88 21.29 -2.09 -8.66
CA PRO A 88 20.12 -2.92 -8.94
C PRO A 88 19.21 -3.14 -7.72
N PHE A 89 19.79 -3.21 -6.51
CA PHE A 89 19.02 -3.36 -5.28
C PHE A 89 18.26 -2.07 -4.93
N LEU A 90 18.86 -0.90 -5.17
CA LEU A 90 18.18 0.38 -5.01
C LEU A 90 17.03 0.56 -6.01
N SER A 91 17.24 0.13 -7.26
CA SER A 91 16.21 0.13 -8.29
C SER A 91 15.04 -0.81 -7.95
N LEU A 92 15.31 -1.94 -7.27
CA LEU A 92 14.28 -2.88 -6.85
C LEU A 92 13.24 -2.23 -5.95
N PHE A 93 13.64 -1.36 -5.02
CA PHE A 93 12.68 -0.62 -4.18
C PHE A 93 11.74 0.22 -5.04
N THR A 94 12.29 0.97 -6.00
CA THR A 94 11.48 1.80 -6.91
C THR A 94 10.49 0.98 -7.74
N VAL A 95 10.93 -0.20 -8.21
CA VAL A 95 10.06 -1.16 -8.91
C VAL A 95 8.95 -1.65 -7.98
N LEU A 96 9.29 -2.10 -6.77
CA LEU A 96 8.33 -2.60 -5.80
C LEU A 96 7.28 -1.55 -5.44
N ALA A 97 7.67 -0.30 -5.15
CA ALA A 97 6.71 0.79 -4.92
C ALA A 97 5.73 0.98 -6.10
N CYS A 98 6.24 0.97 -7.33
CA CYS A 98 5.39 1.21 -8.51
C CYS A 98 4.40 0.05 -8.74
N TYR A 99 4.88 -1.19 -8.67
CA TYR A 99 4.04 -2.36 -8.91
C TYR A 99 3.06 -2.63 -7.77
N THR A 100 3.43 -2.38 -6.52
CA THR A 100 2.52 -2.50 -5.37
C THR A 100 1.39 -1.47 -5.44
N PHE A 101 1.71 -0.23 -5.83
CA PHE A 101 0.70 0.81 -6.06
C PHE A 101 -0.27 0.43 -7.19
N GLN A 102 0.25 -0.05 -8.33
CA GLN A 102 -0.59 -0.52 -9.43
C GLN A 102 -1.43 -1.74 -9.03
N GLY A 103 -0.84 -2.68 -8.28
CA GLY A 103 -1.52 -3.85 -7.74
C GLY A 103 -2.69 -3.48 -6.83
N ASN A 104 -2.53 -2.46 -5.97
CA ASN A 104 -3.63 -1.94 -5.17
C ASN A 104 -4.76 -1.38 -6.05
N ASN A 105 -4.44 -0.54 -7.04
CA ASN A 105 -5.45 0.04 -7.92
C ASN A 105 -6.24 -1.02 -8.69
N LEU A 106 -5.56 -2.08 -9.15
CA LEU A 106 -6.20 -3.23 -9.79
C LEU A 106 -7.11 -4.00 -8.82
N ALA A 107 -6.62 -4.32 -7.62
CA ALA A 107 -7.42 -5.00 -6.60
C ALA A 107 -8.68 -4.19 -6.24
N THR A 108 -8.53 -2.87 -6.06
CA THR A 108 -9.65 -1.94 -5.81
C THR A 108 -10.65 -1.93 -6.97
N THR A 109 -10.16 -1.90 -8.21
CA THR A 109 -11.02 -1.97 -9.40
C THR A 109 -11.82 -3.26 -9.44
N PHE A 110 -11.20 -4.42 -9.16
CA PHE A 110 -11.91 -5.70 -9.10
C PHE A 110 -12.94 -5.76 -7.98
N ILE A 111 -12.64 -5.20 -6.80
CA ILE A 111 -13.62 -5.10 -5.70
C ILE A 111 -14.83 -4.26 -6.12
N LEU A 112 -14.61 -3.12 -6.78
CA LEU A 112 -15.67 -2.25 -7.27
C LEU A 112 -16.50 -2.92 -8.36
N LEU A 113 -15.86 -3.61 -9.32
CA LEU A 113 -16.55 -4.38 -10.35
C LEU A 113 -17.39 -5.51 -9.73
N ASN A 114 -16.84 -6.22 -8.74
CA ASN A 114 -17.58 -7.26 -8.04
C ASN A 114 -18.84 -6.68 -7.37
N ARG A 115 -18.73 -5.54 -6.67
CA ARG A 115 -19.89 -4.87 -6.05
C ARG A 115 -20.88 -4.34 -7.08
N LEU A 116 -20.40 -3.78 -8.19
CA LEU A 116 -21.24 -3.28 -9.28
C LEU A 116 -22.07 -4.42 -9.88
N THR A 117 -21.45 -5.57 -10.14
CA THR A 117 -22.17 -6.75 -10.68
C THR A 117 -23.19 -7.31 -9.70
N THR A 118 -22.91 -7.30 -8.39
CA THR A 118 -23.90 -7.66 -7.37
C THR A 118 -25.14 -6.76 -7.42
N VAL A 119 -24.95 -5.45 -7.62
CA VAL A 119 -26.06 -4.47 -7.63
C VAL A 119 -26.81 -4.48 -8.97
N ALA A 120 -26.08 -4.51 -10.09
CA ALA A 120 -26.66 -4.40 -11.43
C ALA A 120 -27.29 -5.72 -11.90
N PHE A 121 -26.74 -6.87 -11.51
CA PHE A 121 -27.17 -8.19 -11.98
C PHE A 121 -27.25 -9.22 -10.84
N PRO A 122 -28.13 -9.02 -9.84
CA PRO A 122 -28.19 -9.86 -8.64
C PRO A 122 -28.44 -11.35 -8.95
N PHE A 123 -29.34 -11.65 -9.89
CA PHE A 123 -29.70 -13.04 -10.26
C PHE A 123 -28.58 -13.82 -10.97
N TYR A 124 -27.72 -13.13 -11.73
CA TYR A 124 -26.59 -13.76 -12.40
C TYR A 124 -25.38 -13.88 -11.47
N HIS A 125 -25.23 -12.95 -10.54
CA HIS A 125 -24.15 -12.93 -9.56
C HIS A 125 -24.26 -14.09 -8.55
N GLU A 126 -25.48 -14.47 -8.13
CA GLU A 126 -25.70 -15.60 -7.22
C GLU A 126 -25.29 -16.96 -7.83
N LYS A 127 -25.31 -17.10 -9.16
CA LYS A 127 -24.85 -18.30 -9.87
C LYS A 127 -23.33 -18.43 -9.97
N VAL A 128 -22.59 -17.32 -9.87
CA VAL A 128 -21.12 -17.28 -10.02
C VAL A 128 -20.40 -17.40 -8.67
N ASN A 129 -21.08 -17.05 -7.57
CA ASN A 129 -20.54 -17.08 -6.20
C ASN A 129 -20.94 -18.32 -5.38
N LYS A 130 -21.59 -19.32 -6.00
CA LYS A 130 -21.77 -20.67 -5.44
C LYS A 130 -20.58 -21.54 -5.81
#